data_AF-A0A0N9N9Z0-F1
#
_entry.id   AF-A0A0N9N9Z0-F1
#
_cell.length_a   1.000
_cell.length_b   1.000
_cell.length_c   1.000
_cell.angle_alpha   90.00
_cell.angle_beta   90.00
_cell.angle_gamma   90.00
#
_symmetry.space_group_name_H-M   'P 1'
#
loop_
_entity.id
_entity.type
_entity.pdbx_description
1 polymer ?
#
loop_
_entity_poly.entity_id
_entity_poly.type
_entity_poly.pdbx_seq_one_letter_code
_entity_poly.pdbx_strand_id
1 'polypeptide(L)' 'MNNKVHYFEANGYDYKLKITKDLFGCEGVGVIENGEYMGMIDCADERDFKRIEGYIKQDKDFVRSDEVYC' A
#
# COMPACT_ATOMS: atom_id res chain seq x y z
N MET A 1 17.87 1.77 -9.06
CA MET A 1 16.51 2.22 -8.73
C MET A 1 16.40 2.27 -7.22
N ASN A 2 16.26 3.45 -6.62
CA ASN A 2 15.99 3.56 -5.19
C ASN A 2 14.55 3.11 -4.99
N ASN A 3 14.35 1.90 -4.46
CA ASN A 3 13.01 1.46 -4.06
C ASN A 3 12.56 2.36 -2.90
N LYS A 4 11.78 3.40 -3.21
CA LYS A 4 11.21 4.27 -2.19
C LYS A 4 10.20 3.45 -1.39
N VAL A 5 10.40 3.43 -0.08
CA VAL A 5 9.52 2.78 0.87
C VAL A 5 8.98 3.85 1.79
N HIS A 6 7.70 3.77 2.10
CA HIS A 6 7.02 4.69 3.02
C HIS A 6 6.48 3.92 4.21
N TYR A 7 6.87 4.32 5.42
CA TYR A 7 6.47 3.69 6.67
C TYR A 7 5.61 4.65 7.47
N PHE A 8 4.55 4.14 8.10
CA PHE A 8 3.71 4.90 9.02
C PHE A 8 2.91 3.99 9.93
N GLU A 9 2.43 4.53 11.05
CA GLU A 9 1.51 3.87 11.97
C GLU A 9 0.09 4.41 11.76
N ALA A 10 -0.91 3.53 11.77
CA ALA A 10 -2.33 3.90 11.77
C ALA A 10 -3.17 2.78 12.39
N ASN A 11 -4.30 3.12 13.02
CA ASN A 11 -5.29 2.15 13.52
C ASN A 11 -4.74 1.04 14.46
N GLY A 12 -3.57 1.23 15.08
CA GLY A 12 -2.91 0.22 15.92
C GLY A 12 -2.01 -0.77 15.16
N TYR A 13 -1.68 -0.50 13.90
CA TYR A 13 -0.86 -1.34 13.02
C TYR A 13 0.30 -0.54 12.42
N ASP A 14 1.39 -1.25 12.13
CA ASP A 14 2.54 -0.76 11.37
C ASP A 14 2.33 -0.98 9.88
N TYR A 15 2.37 0.09 9.09
CA TYR A 15 2.21 0.02 7.65
C TYR A 15 3.50 0.29 6.90
N LYS A 16 3.67 -0.43 5.79
CA LYS A 16 4.71 -0.21 4.80
C LYS A 16 4.08 -0.17 3.40
N LEU A 17 4.27 0.93 2.70
CA LEU A 17 3.98 1.05 1.28
C LEU A 17 5.28 0.94 0.49
N LYS A 18 5.27 0.14 -0.57
CA LYS A 18 6.40 0.00 -1.48
C LYS A 18 5.91 -0.20 -2.90
N ILE A 19 6.71 0.24 -3.87
CA ILE A 19 6.49 -0.16 -5.26
C ILE A 19 6.66 -1.67 -5.38
N THR A 20 5.68 -2.33 -5.97
CA THR A 20 5.67 -3.76 -6.25
C THR A 20 5.22 -4.00 -7.68
N LYS A 21 5.47 -5.20 -8.19
CA LYS A 21 4.99 -5.63 -9.50
C LYS A 21 4.21 -6.91 -9.34
N ASP A 22 3.12 -7.03 -10.08
CA ASP A 22 2.37 -8.28 -10.18
C ASP A 22 3.10 -9.31 -11.07
N LEU A 23 2.47 -10.47 -11.27
CA LEU A 23 2.98 -11.55 -12.12
C LEU A 23 3.01 -11.20 -13.62
N PHE A 24 2.29 -10.16 -14.03
CA PHE A 24 2.23 -9.67 -15.41
C PHE A 24 3.19 -8.50 -15.67
N GLY A 25 3.86 -8.00 -14.63
CA GLY A 25 4.81 -6.89 -14.69
C GLY A 25 4.17 -5.51 -14.53
N CYS A 26 2.88 -5.44 -14.19
CA CYS A 26 2.19 -4.20 -13.86
C CYS A 26 2.74 -3.65 -12.53
N GLU A 27 3.12 -2.39 -12.53
CA GLU A 27 3.66 -1.71 -11.35
C GLU A 27 2.52 -1.06 -10.56
N GLY A 28 2.60 -1.19 -9.23
CA GLY A 28 1.63 -0.63 -8.31
C GLY A 28 2.22 -0.42 -6.92
N VAL A 29 1.39 -0.01 -5.97
CA VAL A 29 1.79 0.15 -4.57
C VAL A 29 1.33 -1.04 -3.75
N GLY A 30 2.29 -1.84 -3.29
CA GLY A 30 2.04 -2.92 -2.33
C GLY A 30 1.81 -2.38 -0.93
N VAL A 31 0.75 -2.85 -0.28
CA VAL A 31 0.36 -2.51 1.09
C VAL A 31 0.76 -3.66 2.02
N ILE A 32 1.56 -3.36 3.04
CA ILE A 32 1.97 -4.32 4.07
C ILE A 32 1.49 -3.81 5.44
N GLU A 33 0.75 -4.63 6.17
CA GLU A 33 0.21 -4.37 7.53
C GLU A 33 0.88 -5.33 8.51
N ASN A 34 1.59 -4.84 9.53
CA ASN A 34 2.33 -5.65 10.52
C ASN A 34 3.28 -6.71 9.90
N GLY A 35 3.82 -6.42 8.71
CA GLY A 35 4.69 -7.34 7.97
C GLY A 35 3.94 -8.33 7.07
N GLU A 36 2.62 -8.38 7.11
CA GLU A 36 1.78 -9.19 6.23
C GLU A 36 1.42 -8.41 4.96
N TYR A 37 1.55 -9.06 3.80
CA TYR A 37 1.19 -8.46 2.52
C TYR A 37 -0.32 -8.52 2.34
N MET A 38 -0.95 -7.34 2.25
CA MET A 38 -2.41 -7.22 2.16
C MET A 38 -2.88 -7.21 0.71
N GLY A 39 -2.06 -6.69 -0.19
CA GLY A 39 -2.34 -6.64 -1.62
C GLY A 39 -1.63 -5.46 -2.29
N MET A 40 -2.04 -5.14 -3.52
CA MET A 40 -1.51 -4.05 -4.33
C MET A 40 -2.63 -3.12 -4.80
N ILE A 41 -2.32 -1.83 -4.83
CA ILE A 41 -3.13 -0.83 -5.54
C ILE A 41 -2.51 -0.67 -6.93
N ASP A 42 -3.27 -1.07 -7.94
CA ASP A 42 -2.88 -0.98 -9.35
C ASP A 42 -2.72 0.48 -9.79
N CYS A 43 -1.80 0.69 -10.74
CA CYS A 43 -1.58 2.00 -11.38
C CYS A 43 -1.23 3.14 -10.39
N ALA A 44 -0.79 2.80 -9.18
CA ALA A 44 -0.30 3.74 -8.19
C ALA A 44 1.23 3.75 -8.13
N ASP A 45 1.81 4.89 -7.74
CA ASP A 45 3.25 5.02 -7.55
C ASP A 45 3.65 5.73 -6.25
N GLU A 46 4.94 6.02 -6.11
CA GLU A 46 5.51 6.61 -4.90
C GLU A 46 4.94 8.00 -4.54
N ARG A 47 4.36 8.70 -5.52
CA ARG A 47 3.71 10.00 -5.32
C ARG A 47 2.36 9.83 -4.62
N ASP A 48 1.76 8.64 -4.72
CA ASP A 48 0.48 8.30 -4.08
C ASP A 48 0.62 7.87 -2.62
N PHE A 49 1.83 7.63 -2.11
CA PHE A 49 2.02 7.12 -0.74
C PHE A 49 1.28 7.94 0.32
N LYS A 50 1.32 9.28 0.21
CA LYS A 50 0.63 10.17 1.16
C LYS A 50 -0.89 10.12 1.03
N ARG A 51 -1.40 9.92 -0.17
CA ARG A 51 -2.83 9.76 -0.44
C ARG A 51 -3.34 8.43 0.14
N ILE A 52 -2.62 7.34 -0.12
CA ILE A 52 -2.92 5.99 0.38
C ILE A 52 -2.86 5.94 1.92
N GLU A 53 -1.82 6.54 2.54
CA GLU A 53 -1.75 6.73 3.99
C GLU A 53 -2.99 7.44 4.53
N GLY A 54 -3.46 8.48 3.82
CA GLY A 54 -4.68 9.22 4.16
C GLY A 54 -5.92 8.34 4.18
N TYR A 55 -6.11 7.49 3.16
CA TYR A 55 -7.24 6.54 3.13
C TYR A 55 -7.19 5.54 4.28
N ILE A 56 -6.04 4.92 4.51
CA ILE A 56 -5.85 3.94 5.60
C ILE A 56 -6.14 4.59 6.97
N LYS A 57 -5.73 5.84 7.18
CA LYS A 57 -5.99 6.57 8.43
C LYS A 57 -7.46 6.96 8.62
N GLN A 58 -8.19 7.19 7.53
CA GLN A 58 -9.59 7.59 7.57
C GLN A 58 -10.53 6.38 7.68
N ASP A 59 -10.15 5.28 7.04
CA ASP A 59 -10.91 4.04 7.01
C ASP A 59 -9.98 2.84 7.24
N LYS A 60 -10.11 2.21 8.42
CA LYS A 60 -9.35 1.02 8.81
C LYS A 60 -9.62 -0.20 7.93
N ASP A 61 -10.77 -0.23 7.25
CA ASP A 61 -11.20 -1.36 6.42
C ASP A 61 -10.80 -1.16 4.95
N PHE A 62 -10.25 0.01 4.59
CA PHE A 62 -9.69 0.29 3.26
C PHE A 62 -8.67 -0.77 2.81
N VAL A 63 -7.83 -1.24 3.72
CA VAL A 63 -6.81 -2.27 3.45
C VAL A 63 -7.42 -3.61 3.02
N ARG A 64 -8.69 -3.84 3.35
CA ARG A 64 -9.47 -5.04 3.00
C ARG A 64 -10.44 -4.78 1.85
N SER A 65 -10.36 -3.61 1.21
CA SER A 65 -11.21 -3.25 0.07
C SER A 65 -10.69 -3.86 -1.23
N ASP A 66 -11.59 -3.95 -2.22
CA ASP A 66 -11.24 -4.42 -3.56
C ASP A 66 -10.16 -3.56 -4.24
N GLU A 67 -9.95 -2.32 -3.80
CA GLU A 67 -8.89 -1.44 -4.31
C GLU A 67 -7.49 -1.94 -3.94
N VAL A 68 -7.35 -2.65 -2.81
CA VAL A 68 -6.07 -3.20 -2.33
C VAL A 68 -5.89 -4.66 -2.75
N TYR A 69 -6.97 -5.41 -3.00
CA TYR A 69 -6.89 -6.85 -3.31
C TYR A 69 -6.54 -7.19 -4.78
N CYS A 70 -6.17 -6.21 -5.62
CA CYS A 70 -5.67 -6.49 -6.97
C CYS A 70 -4.28 -7.15 -6.98
#